data_AF-A0A958M7U8-F1
#
_entry.id   AF-A0A958M7U8-F1
#
_cell.length_a   1.000
_cell.length_b   1.000
_cell.length_c   1.000
_cell.angle_alpha   90.00
_cell.angle_beta   90.00
_cell.angle_gamma   90.00
#
_symmetry.space_group_name_H-M   'P 1'
#
loop_
_entity.id
_entity.type
_entity.pdbx_description
1 polymer ?
#
loop_
_entity_poly.entity_id
_entity_poly.type
_entity_poly.pdbx_seq_one_letter_code
_entity_poly.pdbx_strand_id
1 'polypeptide(L)'
;KSAGYALLFIAVLYTTAPAVAVFARTNLMETVQDTPYKEIPEWFVNWENTGLIAWSDKNGDGRIQYLPGSATGGNPPEFTGARGPHGERLIANPGKGANELYVDRDIIVLANPEIARLPNWVVALVAAGGLAAALSTAAGLLLVIATSFSHDLIKKQFAPEISDRQELWIARISSLGAVGVAGYFGIHPPGFVASVVALAFGLAASSFFPAIVMGIFSKRMNKEGAIAGMVAGLGITCFYIARFKLGWIGSPETAGADHWWFGISPEGFGTVGMIVNFVTAIVVSRFTAAPPEAVREMVETIRIPNEAGEAAGH
;
A
#
# COMPACT_ATOMS: atom_id res chain seq x y z
N LYS A 1 8.67 -9.85 -25.83
CA LYS A 1 9.44 -8.58 -25.85
C LYS A 1 8.99 -7.61 -24.74
N SER A 2 7.69 -7.30 -24.59
CA SER A 2 7.18 -6.41 -23.51
C SER A 2 7.51 -6.87 -22.08
N ALA A 3 7.33 -8.17 -21.77
CA ALA A 3 7.64 -8.72 -20.45
C ALA A 3 9.12 -8.57 -20.03
N GLY A 4 10.06 -8.63 -20.98
CA GLY A 4 11.49 -8.46 -20.69
C GLY A 4 11.84 -7.03 -20.26
N TYR A 5 11.26 -6.02 -20.93
CA TYR A 5 11.42 -4.63 -20.51
C TYR A 5 10.77 -4.37 -19.15
N ALA A 6 9.59 -4.93 -18.90
CA ALA A 6 8.92 -4.80 -17.61
C ALA A 6 9.79 -5.36 -16.46
N LEU A 7 10.33 -6.57 -16.63
CA LEU A 7 11.23 -7.18 -15.64
C LEU A 7 12.52 -6.38 -15.43
N LEU A 8 13.10 -5.84 -16.50
CA LEU A 8 14.27 -4.97 -16.41
C LEU A 8 13.98 -3.71 -15.58
N PHE A 9 12.88 -3.00 -15.87
CA PHE A 9 12.53 -1.78 -15.12
C PHE A 9 12.18 -2.08 -13.67
N ILE A 10 11.50 -3.20 -13.39
CA ILE A 10 11.26 -3.67 -12.03
C ILE A 10 12.59 -3.94 -11.32
N ALA A 11 13.52 -4.65 -11.95
CA ALA A 11 14.82 -4.93 -11.35
C ALA A 11 15.59 -3.65 -11.04
N VAL A 12 15.62 -2.68 -11.97
CA VAL A 12 16.23 -1.36 -11.74
C VAL A 12 15.56 -0.64 -10.57
N LEU A 13 14.24 -0.59 -10.52
CA LEU A 13 13.50 0.06 -9.43
C LEU A 13 13.83 -0.57 -8.07
N TYR A 14 13.74 -1.90 -7.95
CA TYR A 14 13.92 -2.59 -6.68
C TYR A 14 15.37 -2.60 -6.19
N THR A 15 16.34 -2.57 -7.10
CA THR A 15 17.76 -2.48 -6.72
C THR A 15 18.19 -1.06 -6.36
N THR A 16 17.56 -0.04 -6.95
CA THR A 16 17.92 1.37 -6.71
C THR A 16 17.13 2.02 -5.58
N ALA A 17 15.88 1.63 -5.35
CA ALA A 17 15.01 2.27 -4.35
C ALA A 17 15.62 2.31 -2.92
N PRO A 18 16.23 1.22 -2.39
CA PRO A 18 16.86 1.28 -1.07
C PRO A 18 18.04 2.26 -1.02
N ALA A 19 18.87 2.30 -2.08
CA ALA A 19 19.99 3.23 -2.17
C ALA A 19 19.49 4.69 -2.19
N VAL A 20 18.50 4.99 -3.03
CA VAL A 20 17.90 6.34 -3.12
C VAL A 20 17.29 6.75 -1.78
N ALA A 21 16.62 5.85 -1.06
CA ALA A 21 16.04 6.15 0.25
C ALA A 21 17.12 6.47 1.31
N VAL A 22 18.25 5.77 1.31
CA VAL A 22 19.37 6.03 2.22
C VAL A 22 20.03 7.37 1.89
N PHE A 23 20.29 7.65 0.61
CA PHE A 23 20.85 8.94 0.20
C PHE A 23 19.93 10.11 0.54
N ALA A 24 18.62 9.97 0.31
CA ALA A 24 17.65 11.02 0.63
C ALA A 24 17.63 11.35 2.14
N ARG A 25 17.68 10.32 3.01
CA ARG A 25 17.77 10.54 4.46
C ARG A 25 19.10 11.19 4.88
N THR A 26 20.19 10.77 4.27
CA THR A 26 21.53 11.29 4.57
C THR A 26 21.62 12.76 4.17
N ASN A 27 21.20 13.10 2.94
CA ASN A 27 21.17 14.48 2.46
C ASN A 27 20.28 15.38 3.32
N LEU A 28 19.11 14.87 3.75
CA LEU A 28 18.24 15.60 4.67
C LEU A 28 18.97 15.88 5.99
N MET A 29 19.55 14.87 6.62
CA MET A 29 20.29 15.02 7.88
C MET A 29 21.44 16.03 7.76
N GLU A 30 22.26 15.90 6.72
CA GLU A 30 23.42 16.78 6.51
C GLU A 30 23.04 18.25 6.26
N THR A 31 21.84 18.51 5.77
CA THR A 31 21.39 19.88 5.46
C THR A 31 20.63 20.55 6.61
N VAL A 32 19.96 19.77 7.48
CA VAL A 32 19.13 20.31 8.56
C VAL A 32 19.78 20.22 9.93
N GLN A 33 20.66 19.24 10.18
CA GLN A 33 21.18 18.98 11.52
C GLN A 33 22.07 20.11 12.02
N ASP A 34 21.75 20.65 13.20
CA ASP A 34 22.48 21.73 13.89
C ASP A 34 22.55 23.06 13.09
N THR A 35 21.69 23.20 12.09
CA THR A 35 21.59 24.42 11.27
C THR A 35 20.66 25.42 11.95
N PRO A 36 21.06 26.71 12.10
CA PRO A 36 20.14 27.76 12.57
C PRO A 36 18.93 27.88 11.64
N TYR A 37 17.73 28.01 12.19
CA TYR A 37 16.50 28.08 11.37
C TYR A 37 16.54 29.21 10.32
N LYS A 38 17.16 30.34 10.67
CA LYS A 38 17.29 31.50 9.77
C LYS A 38 18.20 31.25 8.56
N GLU A 39 19.06 30.23 8.63
CA GLU A 39 20.01 29.86 7.57
C GLU A 39 19.57 28.58 6.84
N ILE A 40 18.38 28.05 7.15
CA ILE A 40 17.89 26.82 6.54
C ILE A 40 17.64 27.02 5.04
N PRO A 41 17.94 26.01 4.19
CA PRO A 41 17.71 26.14 2.76
C PRO A 41 16.22 26.33 2.40
N GLU A 42 15.97 27.00 1.27
CA GLU A 42 14.62 27.33 0.79
C GLU A 42 13.70 26.11 0.63
N TRP A 43 14.24 24.95 0.23
CA TRP A 43 13.47 23.71 0.14
C TRP A 43 12.76 23.40 1.47
N PHE A 44 13.43 23.61 2.60
CA PHE A 44 12.85 23.31 3.91
C PHE A 44 11.59 24.16 4.15
N VAL A 45 11.66 25.45 3.85
CA VAL A 45 10.55 26.39 3.99
C VAL A 45 9.39 26.02 3.05
N ASN A 46 9.69 25.57 1.83
CA ASN A 46 8.67 25.12 0.87
C ASN A 46 7.88 23.93 1.43
N TRP A 47 8.56 22.91 1.96
CA TRP A 47 7.92 21.71 2.53
C TRP A 47 7.30 21.95 3.92
N GLU A 48 7.79 22.95 4.66
CA GLU A 48 7.13 23.43 5.88
C GLU A 48 5.79 24.12 5.53
N ASN A 49 5.75 24.90 4.45
CA ASN A 49 4.52 25.56 3.97
C ASN A 49 3.45 24.58 3.52
N THR A 50 3.84 23.43 2.95
CA THR A 50 2.88 22.35 2.62
C THR A 50 2.39 21.62 3.86
N GLY A 51 3.00 21.83 5.03
CA GLY A 51 2.66 21.17 6.29
C GLY A 51 3.23 19.75 6.43
N LEU A 52 4.20 19.39 5.60
CA LEU A 52 4.82 18.06 5.60
C LEU A 52 6.15 18.04 6.37
N ILE A 53 6.64 19.21 6.75
CA ILE A 53 7.74 19.41 7.71
C ILE A 53 7.24 20.33 8.82
N ALA A 54 7.63 20.03 10.06
CA ALA A 54 7.42 20.94 11.18
C ALA A 54 8.65 20.92 12.09
N TRP A 55 9.02 22.11 12.56
CA TRP A 55 10.05 22.26 13.58
C TRP A 55 9.45 22.95 14.80
N SER A 56 9.86 22.50 15.98
CA SER A 56 9.58 23.13 17.26
C SER A 56 10.87 23.14 18.05
N ASP A 57 11.40 24.33 18.29
CA ASP A 57 12.55 24.51 19.18
C ASP A 57 12.17 24.09 20.60
N LYS A 58 12.92 23.14 21.17
CA LYS A 58 12.66 22.61 22.52
C LYS A 58 13.72 23.05 23.52
N ASN A 59 14.90 23.42 23.06
CA ASN A 59 16.02 23.79 23.91
C ASN A 59 16.29 25.31 23.92
N GLY A 60 15.63 26.07 23.02
CA GLY A 60 15.71 27.52 22.90
C GLY A 60 16.96 28.04 22.18
N ASP A 61 17.68 27.19 21.43
CA ASP A 61 18.92 27.55 20.74
C ASP A 61 18.69 28.07 19.30
N GLY A 62 17.46 27.98 18.77
CA GLY A 62 17.08 28.41 17.44
C GLY A 62 17.70 27.57 16.30
N ARG A 63 18.20 26.36 16.60
CA ARG A 63 18.79 25.41 15.65
C ARG A 63 17.87 24.20 15.49
N ILE A 64 18.02 23.51 14.37
CA ILE A 64 17.20 22.33 14.07
C ILE A 64 17.95 21.08 14.53
N GLN A 65 17.37 20.34 15.48
CA GLN A 65 17.94 19.07 15.95
C GLN A 65 17.04 17.89 15.55
N TYR A 66 17.51 17.10 14.59
CA TYR A 66 16.85 15.87 14.17
C TYR A 66 17.42 14.67 14.94
N LEU A 67 16.67 14.20 15.94
CA LEU A 67 17.09 13.17 16.87
C LEU A 67 16.13 11.95 16.85
N PRO A 68 16.53 10.81 17.42
CA PRO A 68 15.62 9.68 17.58
C PRO A 68 14.38 10.05 18.41
N GLY A 69 13.21 9.52 18.02
CA GLY A 69 11.94 9.74 18.70
C GLY A 69 10.97 10.65 17.93
N SER A 70 9.76 10.82 18.45
CA SER A 70 8.73 11.63 17.79
C SER A 70 8.85 13.11 18.16
N ALA A 71 8.88 13.97 17.14
CA ALA A 71 8.83 15.42 17.32
C ALA A 71 7.45 15.94 17.77
N THR A 72 6.36 15.21 17.46
CA THR A 72 4.95 15.62 17.62
C THR A 72 4.11 14.61 18.42
N GLY A 73 4.74 13.78 19.26
CA GLY A 73 4.03 12.83 20.13
C GLY A 73 3.36 11.65 19.38
N GLY A 74 3.77 11.38 18.15
CA GLY A 74 3.35 10.24 17.34
C GLY A 74 2.28 10.57 16.28
N ASN A 75 1.74 11.78 16.30
CA ASN A 75 0.72 12.23 15.35
C ASN A 75 1.29 13.22 14.32
N PRO A 76 0.63 13.44 13.18
CA PRO A 76 0.99 14.53 12.26
C PRO A 76 0.96 15.91 12.96
N PRO A 77 1.77 16.88 12.53
CA PRO A 77 1.80 18.22 13.11
C PRO A 77 0.48 18.97 12.90
N GLU A 78 -0.02 19.59 13.97
CA GLU A 78 -1.22 20.44 13.95
C GLU A 78 -0.79 21.91 13.93
N PHE A 79 -0.83 22.54 12.76
CA PHE A 79 -0.38 23.93 12.61
C PHE A 79 -1.44 24.93 13.10
N THR A 80 -1.00 25.91 13.89
CA THR A 80 -1.85 26.99 14.44
C THR A 80 -2.17 28.11 13.43
N GLY A 81 -1.45 28.15 12.31
CA GLY A 81 -1.51 29.25 11.33
C GLY A 81 -0.64 30.46 11.68
N ALA A 82 -0.08 30.51 12.89
CA ALA A 82 0.85 31.55 13.30
C ALA A 82 2.31 31.19 12.98
N ARG A 83 3.17 32.21 12.95
CA ARG A 83 4.62 32.10 12.77
C ARG A 83 5.34 32.43 14.07
N GLY A 84 6.41 31.69 14.37
CA GLY A 84 7.22 31.89 15.56
C GLY A 84 8.33 32.93 15.41
N PRO A 85 9.19 33.09 16.42
CA PRO A 85 10.23 34.12 16.46
C PRO A 85 11.29 34.00 15.35
N HIS A 86 11.48 32.80 14.80
CA HIS A 86 12.45 32.54 13.73
C HIS A 86 11.78 32.49 12.35
N GLY A 87 10.46 32.61 12.27
CA GLY A 87 9.68 32.51 11.02
C GLY A 87 9.16 31.11 10.73
N GLU A 88 9.28 30.19 11.69
CA GLU A 88 8.76 28.83 11.66
C GLU A 88 7.24 28.77 11.83
N ARG A 89 6.60 27.74 11.28
CA ARG A 89 5.18 27.50 11.53
C ARG A 89 4.99 26.91 12.91
N LEU A 90 4.20 27.57 13.74
CA LEU A 90 3.91 27.09 15.09
C LEU A 90 2.93 25.92 15.06
N ILE A 91 3.29 24.85 15.78
CA ILE A 91 2.46 23.67 15.98
C ILE A 91 1.78 23.69 17.36
N ALA A 92 0.55 23.17 17.43
CA ALA A 92 -0.24 23.06 18.65
C ALA A 92 0.10 21.79 19.46
N ASN A 93 0.73 20.80 18.82
CA ASN A 93 1.02 19.48 19.38
C ASN A 93 2.53 19.13 19.41
N PRO A 94 3.41 19.98 19.98
CA PRO A 94 4.82 19.64 20.12
C PRO A 94 4.99 18.43 21.06
N GLY A 95 5.79 17.46 20.63
CA GLY A 95 6.13 16.28 21.40
C GLY A 95 7.07 16.60 22.56
N LYS A 96 7.08 15.76 23.60
CA LYS A 96 7.92 15.95 24.80
C LYS A 96 9.37 15.44 24.66
N GLY A 97 9.68 14.68 23.60
CA GLY A 97 11.03 14.14 23.38
C GLY A 97 12.01 15.18 22.84
N ALA A 98 13.30 14.87 22.83
CA ALA A 98 14.35 15.78 22.37
C ALA A 98 14.36 16.04 20.85
N ASN A 99 13.75 15.18 20.04
CA ASN A 99 13.67 15.40 18.59
C ASN A 99 12.79 16.63 18.27
N GLU A 100 13.34 17.61 17.55
CA GLU A 100 12.65 18.88 17.26
C GLU A 100 12.03 18.92 15.86
N LEU A 101 12.45 18.00 14.98
CA LEU A 101 12.06 18.00 13.58
C LEU A 101 11.13 16.82 13.24
N TYR A 102 9.93 17.16 12.78
CA TYR A 102 9.02 16.26 12.10
C TYR A 102 9.25 16.34 10.59
N VAL A 103 9.46 15.19 9.95
CA VAL A 103 9.52 15.05 8.49
C VAL A 103 8.53 13.96 8.10
N ASP A 104 7.58 14.29 7.24
CA ASP A 104 6.68 13.29 6.70
C ASP A 104 7.46 12.25 5.88
N ARG A 105 7.15 10.97 6.06
CA ARG A 105 7.88 9.88 5.40
C ARG A 105 7.67 9.88 3.90
N ASP A 106 6.54 10.40 3.43
CA ASP A 106 6.16 10.39 2.02
C ASP A 106 6.90 11.45 1.20
N ILE A 107 7.49 12.46 1.87
CA ILE A 107 8.23 13.54 1.18
C ILE A 107 9.73 13.31 1.08
N ILE A 108 10.31 12.39 1.87
CA ILE A 108 11.78 12.23 1.97
C ILE A 108 12.42 12.03 0.59
N VAL A 109 11.79 11.21 -0.26
CA VAL A 109 12.30 10.94 -1.61
C VAL A 109 11.91 12.04 -2.61
N LEU A 110 10.73 12.63 -2.45
CA LEU A 110 10.22 13.68 -3.36
C LEU A 110 10.96 15.00 -3.20
N ALA A 111 11.40 15.33 -1.98
CA ALA A 111 12.18 16.53 -1.69
C ALA A 111 13.65 16.39 -2.09
N ASN A 112 14.17 15.17 -2.28
CA ASN A 112 15.60 14.94 -2.50
C ASN A 112 16.20 15.68 -3.73
N PRO A 113 15.51 15.82 -4.88
CA PRO A 113 16.00 16.69 -5.97
C PRO A 113 16.24 18.14 -5.55
N GLU A 114 15.39 18.70 -4.68
CA GLU A 114 15.53 20.06 -4.15
C GLU A 114 16.65 20.13 -3.10
N ILE A 115 16.74 19.12 -2.21
CA ILE A 115 17.82 19.00 -1.22
C ILE A 115 19.18 18.93 -1.92
N ALA A 116 19.26 18.19 -3.03
CA ALA A 116 20.45 18.05 -3.87
C ALA A 116 20.73 19.26 -4.78
N ARG A 117 19.92 20.32 -4.70
CA ARG A 117 20.06 21.56 -5.49
C ARG A 117 20.07 21.32 -7.00
N LEU A 118 19.28 20.34 -7.46
CA LEU A 118 19.15 20.07 -8.90
C LEU A 118 18.36 21.19 -9.59
N PRO A 119 18.58 21.42 -10.90
CA PRO A 119 17.83 22.42 -11.64
C PRO A 119 16.31 22.18 -11.59
N ASN A 120 15.52 23.26 -11.58
CA ASN A 120 14.05 23.20 -11.48
C ASN A 120 13.38 22.29 -12.52
N TRP A 121 13.95 22.17 -13.72
CA TRP A 121 13.42 21.27 -14.75
C TRP A 121 13.55 19.79 -14.38
N VAL A 122 14.59 19.41 -13.61
CA VAL A 122 14.77 18.04 -13.08
C VAL A 122 13.72 17.77 -12.02
N VAL A 123 13.53 18.72 -11.10
CA VAL A 123 12.50 18.64 -10.05
C VAL A 123 11.11 18.48 -10.69
N ALA A 124 10.81 19.31 -11.69
CA ALA A 124 9.54 19.24 -12.44
C ALA A 124 9.36 17.91 -13.17
N LEU A 125 10.43 17.35 -13.76
CA LEU A 125 10.38 16.05 -14.44
C LEU A 125 10.10 14.91 -13.44
N VAL A 126 10.75 14.93 -12.27
CA VAL A 126 10.52 13.94 -11.20
C VAL A 126 9.09 14.04 -10.66
N ALA A 127 8.61 15.27 -10.39
CA ALA A 127 7.24 15.51 -9.93
C ALA A 127 6.21 15.05 -10.97
N ALA A 128 6.42 15.38 -12.26
CA ALA A 128 5.56 14.94 -13.35
C ALA A 128 5.56 13.41 -13.51
N GLY A 129 6.72 12.77 -13.38
CA GLY A 129 6.84 11.31 -13.42
C GLY A 129 6.10 10.62 -12.27
N GLY A 130 6.25 11.13 -11.04
CA GLY A 130 5.53 10.63 -9.86
C GLY A 130 4.01 10.77 -10.01
N LEU A 131 3.55 11.94 -10.49
CA LEU A 131 2.13 12.19 -10.75
C LEU A 131 1.59 11.30 -11.88
N ALA A 132 2.35 11.10 -12.95
CA ALA A 132 1.97 10.20 -14.04
C ALA A 132 1.86 8.73 -13.57
N ALA A 133 2.78 8.27 -12.72
CA ALA A 133 2.74 6.92 -12.15
C ALA A 133 1.51 6.72 -11.24
N ALA A 134 1.22 7.70 -10.38
CA ALA A 134 0.04 7.68 -9.52
C ALA A 134 -1.26 7.65 -10.33
N LEU A 135 -1.38 8.52 -11.34
CA LEU A 135 -2.55 8.58 -12.22
C LEU A 135 -2.73 7.31 -13.06
N SER A 136 -1.65 6.71 -13.56
CA SER A 136 -1.70 5.46 -14.31
C SER A 136 -2.25 4.31 -13.45
N THR A 137 -1.79 4.22 -12.20
CA THR A 137 -2.26 3.22 -11.24
C THR A 137 -3.73 3.46 -10.87
N ALA A 138 -4.09 4.71 -10.58
CA ALA A 138 -5.46 5.09 -10.25
C ALA A 138 -6.44 4.76 -11.38
N ALA A 139 -6.10 5.09 -12.64
CA ALA A 139 -6.93 4.77 -13.80
C ALA A 139 -7.13 3.26 -13.97
N GLY A 140 -6.06 2.46 -13.80
CA GLY A 140 -6.13 1.01 -13.86
C GLY A 140 -7.02 0.41 -12.78
N LEU A 141 -6.85 0.83 -11.51
CA LEU A 141 -7.68 0.35 -10.40
C LEU A 141 -9.15 0.77 -10.53
N LEU A 142 -9.42 1.99 -11.02
CA LEU A 142 -10.78 2.45 -11.29
C LEU A 142 -11.46 1.62 -12.38
N LEU A 143 -10.72 1.23 -13.42
CA LEU A 143 -11.24 0.32 -14.44
C LEU A 143 -11.60 -1.04 -13.84
N VAL A 144 -10.73 -1.60 -12.99
CA VAL A 144 -10.99 -2.87 -12.30
C VAL A 144 -12.23 -2.77 -11.41
N ILE A 145 -12.37 -1.71 -10.62
CA ILE A 145 -13.57 -1.49 -9.79
C ILE A 145 -14.83 -1.38 -10.66
N ALA A 146 -14.73 -0.64 -11.78
CA ALA A 146 -15.85 -0.45 -12.69
C ALA A 146 -16.32 -1.78 -13.29
N THR A 147 -15.40 -2.60 -13.81
CA THR A 147 -15.72 -3.89 -14.44
C THR A 147 -16.14 -4.93 -13.41
N SER A 148 -15.47 -5.01 -12.25
CA SER A 148 -15.88 -5.93 -11.18
C SER A 148 -17.28 -5.61 -10.65
N PHE A 149 -17.66 -4.34 -10.58
CA PHE A 149 -19.01 -3.97 -10.17
C PHE A 149 -20.03 -4.17 -11.30
N SER A 150 -19.79 -3.67 -12.51
CA SER A 150 -20.77 -3.74 -13.60
C SER A 150 -20.92 -5.15 -14.15
N HIS A 151 -19.81 -5.82 -14.44
CA HIS A 151 -19.78 -7.09 -15.15
C HIS A 151 -19.87 -8.29 -14.20
N ASP A 152 -19.01 -8.32 -13.17
CA ASP A 152 -18.94 -9.50 -12.29
C ASP A 152 -20.06 -9.51 -11.24
N LEU A 153 -20.35 -8.36 -10.63
CA LEU A 153 -21.41 -8.28 -9.62
C LEU A 153 -22.78 -8.12 -10.27
N ILE A 154 -23.01 -7.04 -11.02
CA ILE A 154 -24.36 -6.76 -11.54
C ILE A 154 -24.74 -7.72 -12.67
N LYS A 155 -23.99 -7.76 -13.78
CA LYS A 155 -24.36 -8.60 -14.94
C LYS A 155 -24.36 -10.08 -14.58
N LYS A 156 -23.25 -10.65 -14.10
CA LYS A 156 -23.18 -12.10 -13.87
C LYS A 156 -24.05 -12.60 -12.70
N GLN A 157 -24.21 -11.83 -11.62
CA GLN A 157 -24.84 -12.34 -10.39
C GLN A 157 -26.26 -11.82 -10.14
N PHE A 158 -26.53 -10.53 -10.38
CA PHE A 158 -27.81 -9.91 -9.99
C PHE A 158 -28.81 -9.69 -11.14
N ALA A 159 -28.33 -9.29 -12.31
CA ALA A 159 -29.14 -8.95 -13.47
C ALA A 159 -28.45 -9.36 -14.79
N PRO A 160 -28.51 -10.67 -15.16
CA PRO A 160 -27.89 -11.21 -16.37
C PRO A 160 -28.36 -10.57 -17.69
N GLU A 161 -29.59 -10.08 -17.70
CA GLU A 161 -30.27 -9.57 -18.89
C GLU A 161 -30.01 -8.07 -19.15
N ILE A 162 -29.07 -7.43 -18.44
CA ILE A 162 -28.76 -6.01 -18.71
C ILE A 162 -28.11 -5.84 -20.09
N SER A 163 -28.54 -4.81 -20.81
CA SER A 163 -27.92 -4.42 -22.08
C SER A 163 -26.52 -3.83 -21.87
N ASP A 164 -25.67 -3.91 -22.90
CA ASP A 164 -24.30 -3.34 -22.84
C ASP A 164 -24.29 -1.83 -22.57
N ARG A 165 -25.33 -1.12 -23.02
CA ARG A 165 -25.51 0.31 -22.71
C ARG A 165 -25.77 0.54 -21.22
N GLN A 166 -26.59 -0.30 -20.59
CA GLN A 166 -26.87 -0.21 -19.15
C GLN A 166 -25.64 -0.61 -18.34
N GLU A 167 -24.94 -1.67 -18.74
CA GLU A 167 -23.67 -2.08 -18.12
C GLU A 167 -22.64 -0.95 -18.14
N LEU A 168 -22.48 -0.26 -19.28
CA LEU A 168 -21.56 0.88 -19.40
C LEU A 168 -21.95 2.03 -18.48
N TRP A 169 -23.25 2.31 -18.31
CA TRP A 169 -23.73 3.33 -17.38
C TRP A 169 -23.44 2.95 -15.92
N ILE A 170 -23.69 1.69 -15.54
CA ILE A 170 -23.37 1.16 -14.21
C ILE A 170 -21.86 1.27 -13.95
N ALA A 171 -21.02 0.91 -14.92
CA ALA A 171 -19.57 1.03 -14.82
C ALA A 171 -19.14 2.48 -14.54
N ARG A 172 -19.68 3.45 -15.29
CA ARG A 172 -19.38 4.89 -15.09
C ARG A 172 -19.83 5.42 -13.74
N ILE A 173 -21.03 5.04 -13.30
CA ILE A 173 -21.57 5.43 -11.99
C ILE A 173 -20.72 4.82 -10.86
N SER A 174 -20.32 3.56 -11.00
CA SER A 174 -19.40 2.89 -10.07
C SER A 174 -18.06 3.63 -9.99
N SER A 175 -17.45 3.99 -11.13
CA SER A 175 -16.22 4.78 -11.16
C SER A 175 -16.37 6.13 -10.47
N LEU A 176 -17.46 6.86 -10.72
CA LEU A 176 -17.73 8.14 -10.06
C LEU A 176 -17.90 7.99 -8.55
N GLY A 177 -18.63 6.96 -8.11
CA GLY A 177 -18.77 6.63 -6.69
C GLY A 177 -17.43 6.28 -6.04
N ALA A 178 -16.62 5.45 -6.70
CA ALA A 178 -15.29 5.08 -6.24
C ALA A 178 -14.35 6.29 -6.12
N VAL A 179 -14.38 7.20 -7.11
CA VAL A 179 -13.62 8.47 -7.05
C VAL A 179 -14.10 9.34 -5.90
N GLY A 180 -15.40 9.43 -5.65
CA GLY A 180 -15.96 10.18 -4.52
C GLY A 180 -15.49 9.64 -3.16
N VAL A 181 -15.54 8.31 -2.99
CA VAL A 181 -15.05 7.65 -1.77
C VAL A 181 -13.53 7.81 -1.61
N ALA A 182 -12.77 7.62 -2.69
CA ALA A 182 -11.32 7.81 -2.68
C ALA A 182 -10.93 9.26 -2.37
N GLY A 183 -11.64 10.24 -2.94
CA GLY A 183 -11.43 11.67 -2.65
C GLY A 183 -11.73 12.01 -1.20
N TYR A 184 -12.81 11.45 -0.63
CA TYR A 184 -13.13 11.64 0.79
C TYR A 184 -12.02 11.12 1.72
N PHE A 185 -11.55 9.90 1.51
CA PHE A 185 -10.44 9.33 2.29
C PHE A 185 -9.08 9.94 1.95
N GLY A 186 -8.93 10.54 0.77
CA GLY A 186 -7.74 11.33 0.43
C GLY A 186 -7.63 12.61 1.24
N ILE A 187 -8.77 13.24 1.56
CA ILE A 187 -8.83 14.43 2.43
C ILE A 187 -8.76 14.02 3.91
N HIS A 188 -9.39 12.90 4.28
CA HIS A 188 -9.42 12.37 5.65
C HIS A 188 -8.78 10.98 5.73
N PRO A 189 -7.45 10.87 5.62
CA PRO A 189 -6.78 9.58 5.62
C PRO A 189 -6.99 8.86 6.97
N PRO A 190 -7.46 7.61 6.98
CA PRO A 190 -7.73 6.84 8.21
C PRO A 190 -6.45 6.37 8.92
N GLY A 191 -5.28 6.65 8.33
CA GLY A 191 -3.95 6.30 8.81
C GLY A 191 -2.95 6.47 7.68
N PHE A 192 -1.71 6.02 7.90
CA PHE A 192 -0.71 6.02 6.83
C PHE A 192 -1.19 5.20 5.63
N VAL A 193 -1.18 5.79 4.44
CA VAL A 193 -1.70 5.17 3.21
C VAL A 193 -1.06 3.81 2.97
N ALA A 194 0.27 3.71 3.17
CA ALA A 194 1.00 2.46 3.04
C ALA A 194 0.47 1.33 3.94
N SER A 195 -0.01 1.65 5.15
CA SER A 195 -0.56 0.65 6.07
C SER A 195 -1.93 0.13 5.59
N VAL A 196 -2.79 1.00 5.06
CA VAL A 196 -4.09 0.61 4.51
C VAL A 196 -3.90 -0.30 3.29
N VAL A 197 -2.93 0.05 2.44
CA VAL A 197 -2.55 -0.77 1.27
C VAL A 197 -2.00 -2.13 1.70
N ALA A 198 -1.14 -2.18 2.72
CA ALA A 198 -0.60 -3.43 3.24
C ALA A 198 -1.71 -4.35 3.78
N LEU A 199 -2.70 -3.80 4.48
CA LEU A 199 -3.87 -4.58 4.96
C LEU A 199 -4.68 -5.15 3.78
N ALA A 200 -4.93 -4.35 2.74
CA ALA A 200 -5.66 -4.81 1.56
C ALA A 200 -4.93 -5.96 0.84
N PHE A 201 -3.61 -5.86 0.66
CA PHE A 201 -2.80 -6.94 0.11
C PHE A 201 -2.77 -8.17 1.03
N GLY A 202 -2.71 -7.98 2.34
CA GLY A 202 -2.80 -9.08 3.31
C GLY A 202 -4.11 -9.87 3.21
N LEU A 203 -5.23 -9.17 3.06
CA LEU A 203 -6.54 -9.79 2.83
C LEU A 203 -6.59 -10.54 1.49
N ALA A 204 -6.09 -9.95 0.41
CA ALA A 204 -6.02 -10.61 -0.90
C ALA A 204 -5.11 -11.86 -0.89
N ALA A 205 -3.95 -11.77 -0.24
CA ALA A 205 -3.00 -12.87 -0.07
C ALA A 205 -3.59 -14.01 0.76
N SER A 206 -4.36 -13.70 1.81
CA SER A 206 -4.99 -14.72 2.66
C SER A 206 -6.24 -15.36 2.05
N SER A 207 -6.79 -14.83 0.95
CA SER A 207 -8.06 -15.28 0.34
C SER A 207 -7.86 -15.82 -1.08
N PHE A 208 -7.83 -14.95 -2.08
CA PHE A 208 -7.85 -15.32 -3.49
C PHE A 208 -6.55 -15.95 -3.97
N PHE A 209 -5.40 -15.51 -3.45
CA PHE A 209 -4.11 -15.95 -3.96
C PHE A 209 -3.93 -17.49 -3.90
N PRO A 210 -4.14 -18.17 -2.75
CA PRO A 210 -4.06 -19.63 -2.67
C PRO A 210 -5.07 -20.32 -3.59
N ALA A 211 -6.30 -19.82 -3.67
CA ALA A 211 -7.35 -20.40 -4.52
C ALA A 211 -6.99 -20.33 -6.01
N ILE A 212 -6.46 -19.21 -6.47
CA ILE A 212 -6.00 -19.01 -7.87
C ILE A 212 -4.79 -19.90 -8.15
N VAL A 213 -3.77 -19.86 -7.28
CA VAL A 213 -2.55 -20.64 -7.46
C VAL A 213 -2.88 -22.13 -7.50
N MET A 214 -3.67 -22.64 -6.56
CA MET A 214 -4.04 -24.05 -6.55
C MET A 214 -5.03 -24.41 -7.67
N GLY A 215 -5.88 -23.48 -8.12
CA GLY A 215 -6.75 -23.70 -9.28
C GLY A 215 -5.95 -23.92 -10.56
N ILE A 216 -4.85 -23.20 -10.74
CA ILE A 216 -3.96 -23.36 -11.90
C ILE A 216 -3.01 -24.55 -11.70
N PHE A 217 -2.41 -24.68 -10.52
CA PHE A 217 -1.29 -25.59 -10.24
C PHE A 217 -1.62 -26.88 -9.47
N SER A 218 -2.88 -27.13 -9.10
CA SER A 218 -3.36 -28.43 -8.59
C SER A 218 -4.50 -29.04 -9.42
N LYS A 219 -4.34 -30.28 -9.87
CA LYS A 219 -5.42 -31.06 -10.51
C LYS A 219 -6.46 -31.57 -9.50
N ARG A 220 -6.16 -31.46 -8.20
CA ARG A 220 -6.99 -31.99 -7.11
C ARG A 220 -7.86 -30.93 -6.45
N MET A 221 -7.57 -29.65 -6.68
CA MET A 221 -8.30 -28.55 -6.04
C MET A 221 -9.75 -28.51 -6.54
N ASN A 222 -10.70 -28.44 -5.60
CA ASN A 222 -12.13 -28.38 -5.86
C ASN A 222 -12.77 -27.14 -5.20
N LYS A 223 -14.06 -26.92 -5.48
CA LYS A 223 -14.81 -25.75 -4.99
C LYS A 223 -14.85 -25.70 -3.47
N GLU A 224 -15.05 -26.84 -2.83
CA GLU A 224 -15.19 -26.98 -1.38
C GLU A 224 -13.88 -26.62 -0.68
N GLY A 225 -12.75 -27.14 -1.17
CA GLY A 225 -11.42 -26.80 -0.69
C GLY A 225 -11.12 -25.31 -0.86
N ALA A 226 -11.40 -24.75 -2.05
CA ALA A 226 -11.17 -23.33 -2.32
C ALA A 226 -12.01 -22.43 -1.39
N ILE A 227 -13.30 -22.72 -1.22
CA ILE A 227 -14.18 -21.94 -0.33
C ILE A 227 -13.73 -22.05 1.13
N ALA A 228 -13.45 -23.27 1.61
CA ALA A 228 -13.02 -23.48 2.99
C ALA A 228 -11.69 -22.78 3.28
N GLY A 229 -10.73 -22.85 2.35
CA GLY A 229 -9.47 -22.11 2.43
C GLY A 229 -9.67 -20.60 2.49
N MET A 230 -10.48 -20.04 1.58
CA MET A 230 -10.78 -18.60 1.56
C MET A 230 -11.44 -18.15 2.87
N VAL A 231 -12.42 -18.90 3.39
CA VAL A 231 -13.10 -18.57 4.65
C VAL A 231 -12.13 -18.63 5.83
N ALA A 232 -11.30 -19.68 5.92
CA ALA A 232 -10.34 -19.83 7.01
C ALA A 232 -9.24 -18.74 6.99
N GLY A 233 -8.62 -18.51 5.82
CA GLY A 233 -7.57 -17.52 5.66
C GLY A 233 -8.05 -16.07 5.81
N LEU A 234 -9.18 -15.73 5.20
CA LEU A 234 -9.81 -14.42 5.37
C LEU A 234 -10.26 -14.25 6.82
N GLY A 235 -10.90 -15.27 7.41
CA GLY A 235 -11.42 -15.23 8.78
C GLY A 235 -10.33 -14.97 9.81
N ILE A 236 -9.21 -15.71 9.75
CA ILE A 236 -8.10 -15.51 10.70
C ILE A 236 -7.42 -14.16 10.51
N THR A 237 -7.28 -13.70 9.27
CA THR A 237 -6.67 -12.39 8.96
C THR A 237 -7.55 -11.25 9.42
N CYS A 238 -8.85 -11.28 9.11
CA CYS A 238 -9.84 -10.32 9.59
C CYS A 238 -9.92 -10.30 11.12
N PHE A 239 -9.91 -11.46 11.77
CA PHE A 239 -9.87 -11.54 13.22
C PHE A 239 -8.62 -10.85 13.79
N TYR A 240 -7.44 -11.12 13.22
CA TYR A 240 -6.20 -10.52 13.69
C TYR A 240 -6.19 -8.99 13.51
N ILE A 241 -6.66 -8.49 12.37
CA ILE A 241 -6.80 -7.05 12.11
C ILE A 241 -7.83 -6.42 13.06
N ALA A 242 -8.99 -7.03 13.24
CA ALA A 242 -10.03 -6.55 14.15
C ALA A 242 -9.51 -6.47 15.60
N ARG A 243 -8.69 -7.43 16.02
CA ARG A 243 -8.14 -7.56 17.37
C ARG A 243 -6.97 -6.61 17.66
N PHE A 244 -6.02 -6.49 16.74
CA PHE A 244 -4.75 -5.79 17.00
C PHE A 244 -4.62 -4.43 16.30
N LYS A 245 -5.38 -4.19 15.23
CA LYS A 245 -5.36 -2.90 14.51
C LYS A 245 -6.57 -2.03 14.81
N LEU A 246 -7.76 -2.61 14.80
CA LEU A 246 -9.01 -1.86 14.95
C LEU A 246 -9.52 -1.82 16.40
N GLY A 247 -9.01 -2.70 17.26
CA GLY A 247 -9.43 -2.78 18.67
C GLY A 247 -10.91 -3.15 18.85
N TRP A 248 -11.54 -3.77 17.84
CA TRP A 248 -12.95 -4.16 17.88
C TRP A 248 -13.21 -5.38 18.78
N ILE A 249 -12.17 -6.17 19.03
CA ILE A 249 -12.24 -7.41 19.82
C ILE A 249 -11.17 -7.30 20.90
N GLY A 250 -11.47 -7.70 22.14
CA GLY A 250 -10.52 -7.69 23.26
C GLY A 250 -10.34 -6.33 23.94
N SER A 251 -9.33 -6.21 24.80
CA SER A 251 -9.02 -4.97 25.52
C SER A 251 -7.89 -4.20 24.82
N PRO A 252 -7.93 -2.84 24.82
CA PRO A 252 -6.85 -2.01 24.26
C PRO A 252 -5.47 -2.32 24.86
N GLU A 253 -5.42 -2.68 26.15
CA GLU A 253 -4.21 -3.03 26.88
C GLU A 253 -3.50 -4.26 26.28
N THR A 254 -4.24 -5.16 25.66
CA THR A 254 -3.70 -6.39 25.08
C THR A 254 -3.61 -6.34 23.56
N ALA A 255 -3.73 -5.16 22.94
CA ALA A 255 -3.61 -4.96 21.49
C ALA A 255 -2.21 -4.48 21.05
N GLY A 256 -1.31 -4.26 22.02
CA GLY A 256 0.07 -3.83 21.78
C GLY A 256 0.95 -4.89 21.12
N ALA A 257 2.13 -4.45 20.65
CA ALA A 257 3.10 -5.30 19.96
C ALA A 257 3.58 -6.49 20.79
N ASP A 258 3.58 -6.36 22.12
CA ASP A 258 3.95 -7.44 23.05
C ASP A 258 3.02 -8.65 22.99
N HIS A 259 1.80 -8.46 22.47
CA HIS A 259 0.79 -9.51 22.34
C HIS A 259 0.60 -9.99 20.90
N TRP A 260 1.37 -9.45 19.94
CA TRP A 260 1.31 -9.91 18.55
C TRP A 260 1.77 -11.35 18.45
N TRP A 261 1.00 -12.15 17.71
CA TRP A 261 1.35 -13.54 17.49
C TRP A 261 2.63 -13.62 16.67
N PHE A 262 3.63 -14.33 17.20
CA PHE A 262 4.96 -14.46 16.58
C PHE A 262 5.66 -13.11 16.32
N GLY A 263 5.25 -12.03 17.00
CA GLY A 263 5.78 -10.68 16.75
C GLY A 263 5.39 -10.07 15.40
N ILE A 264 4.39 -10.64 14.71
CA ILE A 264 3.99 -10.21 13.37
C ILE A 264 2.98 -9.05 13.48
N SER A 265 3.27 -7.94 12.82
CA SER A 265 2.35 -6.80 12.79
C SER A 265 1.05 -7.15 12.04
N PRO A 266 -0.08 -6.49 12.35
CA PRO A 266 -1.34 -6.72 11.65
C PRO A 266 -1.27 -6.55 10.14
N GLU A 267 -0.43 -5.61 9.66
CA GLU A 267 -0.19 -5.36 8.25
C GLU A 267 0.52 -6.53 7.54
N GLY A 268 1.36 -7.29 8.25
CA GLY A 268 2.10 -8.44 7.72
C GLY A 268 1.39 -9.79 7.92
N PHE A 269 0.33 -9.84 8.73
CA PHE A 269 -0.29 -11.11 9.13
C PHE A 269 -0.98 -11.88 7.99
N GLY A 270 -1.25 -11.21 6.86
CA GLY A 270 -1.83 -11.85 5.67
C GLY A 270 -1.04 -13.06 5.16
N THR A 271 0.27 -13.11 5.37
CA THR A 271 1.10 -14.29 5.05
C THR A 271 0.72 -15.51 5.89
N VAL A 272 0.43 -15.34 7.18
CA VAL A 272 -0.04 -16.41 8.05
C VAL A 272 -1.43 -16.87 7.60
N GLY A 273 -2.32 -15.93 7.30
CA GLY A 273 -3.64 -16.23 6.73
C GLY A 273 -3.56 -17.00 5.40
N MET A 274 -2.60 -16.66 4.55
CA MET A 274 -2.32 -17.36 3.29
C MET A 274 -1.90 -18.81 3.55
N ILE A 275 -1.02 -19.07 4.53
CA ILE A 275 -0.62 -20.43 4.92
C ILE A 275 -1.83 -21.21 5.44
N VAL A 276 -2.64 -20.61 6.31
CA VAL A 276 -3.88 -21.22 6.83
C VAL A 276 -4.82 -21.59 5.70
N ASN A 277 -4.98 -20.71 4.71
CA ASN A 277 -5.78 -20.98 3.52
C ASN A 277 -5.22 -22.17 2.71
N PHE A 278 -3.92 -22.17 2.37
CA PHE A 278 -3.28 -23.29 1.67
C PHE A 278 -3.52 -24.62 2.38
N VAL A 279 -3.24 -24.67 3.69
CA VAL A 279 -3.41 -25.89 4.50
C VAL A 279 -4.87 -26.33 4.50
N THR A 280 -5.79 -25.42 4.79
CA THR A 280 -7.22 -25.73 4.87
C THR A 280 -7.76 -26.19 3.52
N ALA A 281 -7.41 -25.50 2.44
CA ALA A 281 -7.87 -25.86 1.10
C ALA A 281 -7.33 -27.22 0.66
N ILE A 282 -6.05 -27.52 0.93
CA ILE A 282 -5.45 -28.82 0.62
C ILE A 282 -6.15 -29.91 1.43
N VAL A 283 -6.30 -29.74 2.75
CA VAL A 283 -6.95 -30.73 3.62
C VAL A 283 -8.38 -30.98 3.16
N VAL A 284 -9.21 -29.93 3.08
CA VAL A 284 -10.62 -30.06 2.70
C VAL A 284 -10.76 -30.64 1.31
N SER A 285 -9.95 -30.20 0.34
CA SER A 285 -10.03 -30.76 -1.02
C SER A 285 -9.80 -32.27 -1.02
N ARG A 286 -8.89 -32.80 -0.19
CA ARG A 286 -8.61 -34.25 -0.11
C ARG A 286 -9.77 -35.05 0.47
N PHE A 287 -10.55 -34.47 1.36
CA PHE A 287 -11.72 -35.11 2.00
C PHE A 287 -13.03 -34.90 1.23
N THR A 288 -13.06 -34.04 0.21
CA THR A 288 -14.25 -33.79 -0.63
C THR A 288 -14.09 -34.37 -2.03
N ALA A 289 -15.18 -34.40 -2.81
CA ALA A 289 -15.21 -35.03 -4.13
C ALA A 289 -14.16 -34.45 -5.08
N ALA A 290 -13.53 -35.29 -5.89
CA ALA A 290 -12.57 -34.83 -6.89
C ALA A 290 -13.26 -33.95 -7.94
N PRO A 291 -12.54 -32.98 -8.56
CA PRO A 291 -13.09 -32.20 -9.66
C PRO A 291 -13.50 -33.10 -10.83
N PRO A 292 -14.54 -32.74 -11.60
CA PRO A 292 -14.93 -33.45 -12.82
C PRO A 292 -13.76 -33.55 -13.81
N GLU A 293 -13.74 -34.62 -14.63
CA GLU A 293 -12.65 -34.88 -15.59
C GLU A 293 -12.42 -33.71 -16.54
N ALA A 294 -13.49 -33.12 -17.09
CA ALA A 294 -13.39 -31.94 -17.96
C ALA A 294 -12.64 -30.76 -17.31
N VAL A 295 -12.79 -30.56 -15.99
CA VAL A 295 -12.07 -29.50 -15.26
C VAL A 295 -10.59 -29.86 -15.10
N ARG A 296 -10.28 -31.14 -14.88
CA ARG A 296 -8.90 -31.63 -14.76
C ARG A 296 -8.16 -31.51 -16.10
N GLU A 297 -8.82 -31.85 -17.20
CA GLU A 297 -8.30 -31.70 -18.57
C GLU A 297 -8.09 -30.23 -18.96
N MET A 298 -9.02 -29.35 -18.59
CA MET A 298 -8.84 -27.90 -18.77
C MET A 298 -7.59 -27.41 -18.03
N VAL A 299 -7.38 -27.82 -16.78
CA VAL A 299 -6.19 -27.45 -16.00
C VAL A 299 -4.90 -28.03 -16.62
N GLU A 300 -4.96 -29.23 -17.20
CA GLU A 300 -3.83 -29.82 -17.93
C GLU A 300 -3.47 -29.03 -19.18
N THR A 301 -4.46 -28.66 -19.98
CA THR A 301 -4.29 -27.89 -21.21
C THR A 301 -3.70 -26.49 -20.93
N ILE A 302 -4.11 -25.84 -19.84
CA ILE A 302 -3.55 -24.54 -19.43
C ILE A 302 -2.06 -24.65 -19.07
N ARG A 303 -1.62 -25.79 -18.51
CA ARG A 303 -0.22 -25.97 -18.10
C ARG A 303 0.70 -26.42 -19.22
N ILE A 304 0.18 -27.25 -20.12
CA ILE A 304 0.92 -27.81 -21.23
C ILE A 304 0.17 -27.37 -22.49
N PRO A 305 0.43 -26.17 -23.01
CA PRO A 305 -0.14 -25.75 -24.28
C PRO A 305 0.31 -26.75 -25.34
N ASN A 306 -0.63 -27.21 -26.17
CA ASN A 306 -0.40 -28.26 -27.19
C ASN A 306 0.74 -27.95 -28.19
N GLU A 307 1.27 -26.72 -28.21
CA GLU A 307 2.40 -26.30 -29.05
C GLU A 307 3.79 -26.58 -28.44
N ALA A 308 3.88 -26.95 -27.15
CA ALA A 308 5.17 -27.30 -26.53
C ALA A 308 5.72 -28.65 -26.99
N GLY A 309 4.91 -29.47 -27.68
CA GLY A 309 5.31 -30.75 -28.25
C GLY A 309 5.94 -30.67 -29.66
N GLU A 310 5.70 -29.60 -30.41
CA GLU A 310 6.22 -29.48 -31.79
C GLU A 310 7.60 -28.82 -31.87
N ALA A 311 8.07 -28.18 -30.79
CA ALA A 311 9.37 -27.49 -30.76
C ALA A 311 10.59 -28.42 -30.54
N ALA A 312 10.40 -29.74 -30.47
CA ALA A 312 11.50 -30.72 -30.30
C ALA A 312 11.89 -31.45 -31.60
N GLY A 313 11.50 -30.93 -32.77
CA GLY A 313 11.81 -31.55 -34.05
C GLY A 313 12.00 -30.57 -35.19
N HIS A 314 12.98 -29.67 -35.11
CA HIS A 314 13.62 -29.03 -36.26
C HIS A 314 15.08 -28.70 -35.97
#